data_AF-A0A1W1ZX15-F1
#
_entry.id   AF-A0A1W1ZX15-F1
#
_cell.length_a   1.000
_cell.length_b   1.000
_cell.length_c   1.000
_cell.angle_alpha   90.00
_cell.angle_beta   90.00
_cell.angle_gamma   90.00
#
_symmetry.space_group_name_H-M   'P 1'
#
loop_
_entity.id
_entity.type
_entity.pdbx_description
1 polymer ?
#
loop_
_entity_poly.entity_id
_entity_poly.type
_entity_poly.pdbx_seq_one_letter_code
_entity_poly.pdbx_strand_id
1 'polypeptide(L)'
;MEQSAFFDKNGLIHYDKYIVYFSGGKDCTACVLLLLESGIPKEKIELWHHNIDGQGEKFMDWVCTPAYCQAFADAFGIDIYFSWKEGGFLREMLRKDSLTAPTSFVTPDGEIVTIGGDRGKENTRMKFPQVSADLKVRWCSAYLKIDVGACGIRNQERFRGLKVCTISGERGEESKARSEYAELEPDRADLRNGKEFQRFVDRWRPVKNWTEQQVWEIIERHKVRVHPCYYLGFSRCSCMFCIFGNADQFASAIFINPEGGEKVMGYEESFGVTIKRKISVRDLNKLGTPYPSITAELTAISMSSTYDLQIIMNDDEKWILPAGAFGEGCGPS
;
A
#
# COMPACT_ATOMS: atom_id res chain seq x y z
N MET A 1 -14.78 -25.27 -1.10
CA MET A 1 -15.83 -24.52 -0.39
C MET A 1 -16.46 -23.61 -1.42
N GLU A 2 -17.74 -23.81 -1.72
CA GLU A 2 -18.47 -22.92 -2.63
C GLU A 2 -18.52 -21.50 -2.03
N GLN A 3 -18.35 -20.48 -2.88
CA GLN A 3 -18.45 -19.06 -2.52
C GLN A 3 -19.78 -18.70 -1.84
N SER A 4 -20.83 -19.53 -2.01
CA SER A 4 -22.17 -19.36 -1.46
C SER A 4 -22.28 -19.51 0.06
N ALA A 5 -21.27 -20.07 0.75
CA ALA A 5 -21.31 -20.28 2.20
C ALA A 5 -20.97 -19.05 3.05
N PHE A 6 -20.56 -17.93 2.43
CA PHE A 6 -19.95 -16.80 3.13
C PHE A 6 -20.86 -15.58 3.25
N PHE A 7 -21.74 -15.37 2.30
CA PHE A 7 -22.57 -14.17 2.21
C PHE A 7 -23.94 -14.43 2.82
N ASP A 8 -24.44 -13.52 3.67
CA ASP A 8 -25.83 -13.55 4.08
C ASP A 8 -26.76 -13.19 2.89
N LYS A 9 -28.07 -13.21 3.13
CA LYS A 9 -29.09 -12.84 2.13
C LYS A 9 -28.95 -11.41 1.57
N ASN A 10 -28.13 -10.56 2.20
CA ASN A 10 -27.82 -9.20 1.77
C ASN A 10 -26.42 -9.08 1.15
N GLY A 11 -25.69 -10.18 0.96
CA GLY A 11 -24.35 -10.15 0.39
C GLY A 11 -23.24 -9.75 1.37
N LEU A 12 -23.49 -9.79 2.69
CA LEU A 12 -22.51 -9.38 3.70
C LEU A 12 -22.05 -10.54 4.57
N ILE A 13 -20.73 -10.65 4.72
CA ILE A 13 -20.08 -11.54 5.67
C ILE A 13 -19.90 -10.75 6.96
N HIS A 14 -20.47 -11.19 8.08
CA HIS A 14 -20.28 -10.53 9.37
C HIS A 14 -18.95 -10.95 10.01
N TYR A 15 -18.00 -10.02 10.05
CA TYR A 15 -16.76 -10.15 10.79
C TYR A 15 -16.79 -9.32 12.07
N ASP A 16 -15.96 -9.70 13.04
CA ASP A 16 -15.73 -8.91 14.23
C ASP A 16 -14.89 -7.68 13.91
N LYS A 17 -13.93 -7.83 12.97
CA LYS A 17 -13.06 -6.76 12.48
C LYS A 17 -12.82 -6.85 10.97
N TYR A 18 -12.82 -5.69 10.31
CA TYR A 18 -12.45 -5.48 8.92
C TYR A 18 -11.17 -4.65 8.88
N ILE A 19 -10.06 -5.28 8.52
CA ILE A 19 -8.74 -4.64 8.45
C ILE A 19 -8.46 -4.28 6.99
N VAL A 20 -8.53 -2.99 6.64
CA VAL A 20 -8.20 -2.52 5.30
C VAL A 20 -6.71 -2.23 5.23
N TYR A 21 -5.98 -2.94 4.38
CA TYR A 21 -4.59 -2.59 4.06
C TYR A 21 -4.58 -1.28 3.26
N PHE A 22 -4.26 -0.18 3.95
CA PHE A 22 -4.54 1.17 3.49
C PHE A 22 -3.25 1.86 3.03
N SER A 23 -3.08 1.98 1.71
CA SER A 23 -1.90 2.61 1.10
C SER A 23 -2.11 4.07 0.72
N GLY A 24 -3.29 4.64 1.01
CA GLY A 24 -3.71 5.95 0.52
C GLY A 24 -4.11 5.99 -0.96
N GLY A 25 -4.09 4.84 -1.65
CA GLY A 25 -4.49 4.74 -3.05
C GLY A 25 -6.00 4.70 -3.26
N LYS A 26 -6.44 5.07 -4.46
CA LYS A 26 -7.86 5.12 -4.86
C LYS A 26 -8.61 3.81 -4.58
N ASP A 27 -7.98 2.67 -4.83
CA ASP A 27 -8.66 1.37 -4.70
C ASP A 27 -8.86 0.96 -3.23
N CYS A 28 -7.91 1.25 -2.33
CA CYS A 28 -8.13 1.03 -0.89
C CYS A 28 -9.08 2.06 -0.29
N THR A 29 -9.08 3.31 -0.79
CA THR A 29 -10.11 4.31 -0.45
C THR A 29 -11.51 3.81 -0.82
N ALA A 30 -11.70 3.33 -2.05
CA ALA A 30 -12.98 2.76 -2.48
C ALA A 30 -13.41 1.57 -1.61
N CYS A 31 -12.47 0.73 -1.15
CA CYS A 31 -12.79 -0.35 -0.21
C CYS A 31 -13.38 0.19 1.11
N VAL A 32 -12.78 1.25 1.69
CA VAL A 32 -13.31 1.86 2.93
C VAL A 32 -14.70 2.44 2.69
N LEU A 33 -14.87 3.22 1.62
CA LEU A 33 -16.15 3.84 1.31
C LEU A 33 -17.25 2.80 1.05
N LEU A 34 -16.92 1.69 0.39
CA LEU A 34 -17.85 0.57 0.18
C LEU A 34 -18.28 -0.07 1.50
N LEU A 35 -17.37 -0.28 2.45
CA LEU A 35 -17.74 -0.79 3.78
C LEU A 35 -18.72 0.16 4.48
N LEU A 36 -18.48 1.47 4.40
CA LEU A 36 -19.34 2.49 5.00
C LEU A 36 -20.72 2.55 4.32
N GLU A 37 -20.79 2.55 2.99
CA GLU A 37 -22.05 2.49 2.23
C GLU A 37 -22.82 1.19 2.51
N SER A 38 -22.11 0.10 2.82
CA SER A 38 -22.69 -1.19 3.20
C SER A 38 -23.17 -1.25 4.66
N GLY A 39 -23.05 -0.16 5.41
CA GLY A 39 -23.50 -0.06 6.80
C GLY A 39 -22.61 -0.78 7.81
N ILE A 40 -21.35 -1.08 7.47
CA ILE A 40 -20.40 -1.62 8.44
C ILE A 40 -20.07 -0.55 9.48
N PRO A 41 -20.23 -0.82 10.79
CA PRO A 41 -19.91 0.15 11.84
C PRO A 41 -18.42 0.52 11.83
N LYS A 42 -18.12 1.81 12.00
CA LYS A 42 -16.75 2.35 11.92
C LYS A 42 -15.81 1.71 12.94
N GLU A 43 -16.30 1.38 14.14
CA GLU A 43 -15.56 0.71 15.21
C GLU A 43 -15.14 -0.73 14.87
N LYS A 44 -15.71 -1.32 13.82
CA LYS A 44 -15.28 -2.61 13.28
C LYS A 44 -14.24 -2.47 12.18
N ILE A 45 -14.02 -1.28 11.64
CA ILE A 45 -13.07 -1.03 10.56
C ILE A 45 -11.76 -0.53 11.17
N GLU A 46 -10.64 -1.09 10.71
CA GLU A 46 -9.30 -0.62 11.05
C GLU A 46 -8.51 -0.40 9.76
N LEU A 47 -7.81 0.73 9.66
CA LEU A 47 -6.89 1.00 8.57
C LEU A 47 -5.49 0.56 8.97
N TRP A 48 -4.82 -0.25 8.15
CA TRP A 48 -3.46 -0.70 8.43
C TRP A 48 -2.53 -0.18 7.35
N HIS A 49 -1.69 0.79 7.70
CA HIS A 49 -0.69 1.34 6.81
C HIS A 49 0.67 0.66 7.02
N HIS A 50 1.20 0.07 5.95
CA HIS A 50 2.53 -0.55 5.95
C HIS A 50 3.55 0.48 5.43
N ASN A 51 4.22 1.17 6.35
CA ASN A 51 5.22 2.17 6.04
C ASN A 51 6.51 1.48 5.55
N ILE A 52 6.70 1.43 4.23
CA ILE A 52 7.76 0.63 3.61
C ILE A 52 9.15 1.18 3.87
N ASP A 53 9.30 2.49 4.02
CA ASP A 53 10.57 3.14 4.35
C ASP A 53 10.82 3.16 5.86
N GLY A 54 9.84 2.71 6.66
CA GLY A 54 9.91 2.69 8.11
C GLY A 54 10.01 4.08 8.72
N GLN A 55 10.49 4.12 9.96
CA GLN A 55 10.61 5.35 10.76
C GLN A 55 11.89 6.15 10.47
N GLY A 56 12.74 5.65 9.56
CA GLY A 56 14.02 6.27 9.21
C GLY A 56 13.92 7.14 7.96
N GLU A 57 15.03 7.17 7.22
CA GLU A 57 15.17 7.88 5.96
C GLU A 57 14.08 7.48 4.94
N LYS A 58 13.45 8.48 4.33
CA LYS A 58 12.50 8.29 3.22
C LYS A 58 13.28 8.05 1.94
N PHE A 59 12.90 7.01 1.21
CA PHE A 59 13.66 6.55 0.05
C PHE A 59 12.76 6.18 -1.13
N MET A 60 11.80 5.28 -0.94
CA MET A 60 10.97 4.79 -2.03
C MET A 60 9.58 5.40 -2.06
N ASP A 61 8.96 5.60 -0.89
CA ASP A 61 7.55 6.02 -0.80
C ASP A 61 7.37 7.53 -0.95
N TRP A 62 6.12 7.98 -1.13
CA TRP A 62 5.84 9.42 -1.07
C TRP A 62 5.94 9.89 0.38
N VAL A 63 6.60 11.04 0.59
CA VAL A 63 6.85 11.57 1.95
C VAL A 63 5.53 11.83 2.68
N CYS A 64 4.53 12.36 1.98
CA CYS A 64 3.21 12.67 2.57
C CYS A 64 2.34 11.44 2.88
N THR A 65 2.62 10.25 2.34
CA THR A 65 1.68 9.12 2.42
C THR A 65 1.28 8.76 3.86
N PRO A 66 2.19 8.64 4.84
CA PRO A 66 1.78 8.34 6.22
C PRO A 66 0.85 9.41 6.81
N ALA A 67 1.14 10.69 6.59
CA ALA A 67 0.33 11.80 7.09
C ALA A 67 -1.03 11.89 6.38
N TYR A 68 -1.06 11.68 5.06
CA TYR A 68 -2.31 11.58 4.30
C TYR A 68 -3.18 10.42 4.80
N CYS A 69 -2.58 9.25 5.06
CA CYS A 69 -3.33 8.11 5.57
C CYS A 69 -3.91 8.39 6.96
N GLN A 70 -3.16 9.07 7.84
CA GLN A 70 -3.65 9.49 9.15
C GLN A 70 -4.81 10.50 9.01
N ALA A 71 -4.63 11.55 8.21
CA ALA A 71 -5.67 12.55 7.97
C ALA A 71 -6.95 11.90 7.42
N PHE A 72 -6.82 10.90 6.54
CA PHE A 72 -7.97 10.14 6.04
C PHE A 72 -8.69 9.39 7.16
N ALA A 73 -7.93 8.69 8.01
CA ALA A 73 -8.47 7.96 9.15
C ALA A 73 -9.25 8.91 10.09
N ASP A 74 -8.65 10.06 10.41
CA ASP A 74 -9.23 11.08 11.29
C ASP A 74 -10.52 11.66 10.70
N ALA A 75 -10.53 11.99 9.40
CA ALA A 75 -11.69 12.56 8.72
C ALA A 75 -12.90 11.61 8.68
N PHE A 76 -12.63 10.30 8.61
CA PHE A 76 -13.69 9.29 8.63
C PHE A 76 -14.01 8.77 10.04
N GLY A 77 -13.22 9.13 11.06
CA GLY A 77 -13.36 8.62 12.43
C GLY A 77 -13.13 7.11 12.50
N ILE A 78 -12.08 6.63 11.84
CA ILE A 78 -11.68 5.21 11.78
C ILE A 78 -10.27 5.10 12.35
N ASP A 79 -10.01 4.08 13.17
CA ASP A 79 -8.67 3.86 13.72
C ASP A 79 -7.67 3.45 12.62
N ILE A 80 -6.44 3.97 12.70
CA ILE A 80 -5.33 3.60 11.84
C ILE A 80 -4.12 3.11 12.64
N TYR A 81 -3.50 2.04 12.14
CA TYR A 81 -2.31 1.43 12.74
C TYR A 81 -1.17 1.34 11.72
N PHE A 82 0.03 1.68 12.20
CA PHE A 82 1.23 1.68 11.38
C PHE A 82 2.08 0.44 11.66
N SER A 83 2.72 -0.07 10.62
CA SER A 83 3.65 -1.20 10.73
C SER A 83 4.75 -1.10 9.69
N TRP A 84 5.93 -1.61 10.02
CA TRP A 84 7.13 -1.48 9.19
C TRP A 84 8.16 -2.58 9.47
N LYS A 85 9.13 -2.73 8.57
CA LYS A 85 10.41 -3.37 8.90
C LYS A 85 11.33 -2.33 9.53
N GLU A 86 12.03 -2.66 10.61
CA GLU A 86 13.02 -1.73 11.18
C GLU A 86 14.05 -1.32 10.13
N GLY A 87 14.34 -0.03 10.01
CA GLY A 87 15.22 0.51 8.96
C GLY A 87 14.64 0.46 7.53
N GLY A 88 13.39 0.00 7.38
CA GLY A 88 12.59 0.11 6.17
C GLY A 88 13.20 -0.56 4.93
N PHE A 89 12.82 -0.02 3.78
CA PHE A 89 13.24 -0.48 2.48
C PHE A 89 14.76 -0.48 2.35
N LEU A 90 15.43 0.56 2.85
CA LEU A 90 16.89 0.70 2.77
C LEU A 90 17.62 -0.41 3.53
N ARG A 91 17.31 -0.65 4.82
CA ARG A 91 17.99 -1.72 5.59
C ARG A 91 17.75 -3.09 4.95
N GLU A 92 16.54 -3.31 4.45
CA GLU A 92 16.21 -4.55 3.74
C GLU A 92 16.98 -4.65 2.42
N MET A 93 17.07 -3.59 1.61
CA MET A 93 17.80 -3.57 0.34
C MET A 93 19.32 -3.77 0.53
N LEU A 94 19.88 -3.09 1.54
CA LEU A 94 21.30 -3.05 1.86
C LEU A 94 21.76 -4.19 2.78
N ARG A 95 20.89 -5.18 3.01
CA ARG A 95 21.23 -6.32 3.85
C ARG A 95 22.48 -7.03 3.29
N LYS A 96 23.52 -7.12 4.11
CA LYS A 96 24.77 -7.82 3.83
C LYS A 96 25.12 -8.69 5.03
N ASP A 97 25.35 -9.97 4.78
CA ASP A 97 25.79 -10.98 5.75
C ASP A 97 25.06 -10.87 7.10
N SER A 98 23.74 -10.72 7.04
CA SER A 98 22.90 -10.47 8.21
C SER A 98 21.52 -11.09 8.05
N LEU A 99 20.80 -11.19 9.18
CA LEU A 99 19.40 -11.61 9.21
C LEU A 99 18.49 -10.53 8.62
N THR A 100 17.28 -10.95 8.22
CA THR A 100 16.22 -10.02 7.83
C THR A 100 15.86 -9.11 9.01
N ALA A 101 15.55 -7.84 8.75
CA ALA A 101 15.19 -6.91 9.82
C ALA A 101 13.93 -7.40 10.56
N PRO A 102 13.78 -7.12 11.88
CA PRO A 102 12.54 -7.39 12.59
C PRO A 102 11.40 -6.54 12.04
N THR A 103 10.17 -6.99 12.30
CA THR A 103 8.95 -6.26 11.96
C THR A 103 8.41 -5.57 13.22
N SER A 104 8.08 -4.29 13.12
CA SER A 104 7.41 -3.52 14.17
C SER A 104 5.99 -3.16 13.74
N PHE A 105 5.07 -3.07 14.70
CA PHE A 105 3.70 -2.61 14.47
C PHE A 105 3.13 -1.95 15.72
N VAL A 106 2.24 -0.98 15.51
CA VAL A 106 1.54 -0.26 16.58
C VAL A 106 0.26 -1.03 16.94
N THR A 107 0.02 -1.25 18.24
CA THR A 107 -1.20 -1.85 18.78
C THR A 107 -2.25 -0.79 19.17
N PRO A 108 -3.51 -1.18 19.44
CA PRO A 108 -4.57 -0.23 19.81
C PRO A 108 -4.32 0.65 21.04
N ASP A 109 -3.48 0.21 21.96
CA ASP A 109 -3.04 0.97 23.14
C ASP A 109 -1.84 1.90 22.87
N GLY A 110 -1.35 1.93 21.63
CA GLY A 110 -0.21 2.75 21.21
C GLY A 110 1.16 2.10 21.47
N GLU A 111 1.22 0.85 21.96
CA GLU A 111 2.48 0.13 22.11
C GLU A 111 3.09 -0.21 20.73
N ILE A 112 4.43 -0.14 20.64
CA ILE A 112 5.18 -0.62 19.47
C ILE A 112 5.72 -2.01 19.79
N VAL A 113 5.13 -3.04 19.18
CA VAL A 113 5.60 -4.42 19.31
C VAL A 113 6.56 -4.75 18.17
N THR A 114 7.73 -5.31 18.49
CA THR A 114 8.77 -5.69 17.52
C THR A 114 9.07 -7.18 17.59
N ILE A 115 8.96 -7.87 16.46
CA ILE A 115 9.07 -9.34 16.37
C ILE A 115 10.02 -9.76 15.24
N GLY A 116 10.82 -10.78 15.52
CA GLY A 116 11.72 -11.44 14.56
C GLY A 116 13.11 -10.80 14.52
N GLY A 117 13.83 -11.03 13.42
CA GLY A 117 15.21 -10.53 13.25
C GLY A 117 16.28 -11.31 14.00
N ASP A 118 15.89 -12.36 14.73
CA ASP A 118 16.71 -13.19 15.61
C ASP A 118 16.86 -14.64 15.12
N ARG A 119 16.15 -15.02 14.06
CA ARG A 119 16.11 -16.38 13.51
C ARG A 119 16.24 -16.39 11.98
N GLY A 120 16.78 -17.49 11.46
CA GLY A 120 16.92 -17.73 10.03
C GLY A 120 18.38 -17.86 9.61
N LYS A 121 18.63 -17.73 8.30
CA LYS A 121 19.98 -17.78 7.73
C LYS A 121 20.40 -16.39 7.26
N GLU A 122 21.56 -15.95 7.72
CA GLU A 122 22.20 -14.73 7.26
C GLU A 122 22.41 -14.78 5.74
N ASN A 123 22.13 -13.68 5.06
CA ASN A 123 22.32 -13.57 3.63
C ASN A 123 22.56 -12.12 3.20
N THR A 124 22.98 -11.99 1.95
CA THR A 124 23.23 -10.71 1.29
C THR A 124 22.18 -10.48 0.20
N ARG A 125 21.52 -9.32 0.24
CA ARG A 125 20.58 -8.87 -0.79
C ARG A 125 21.28 -7.93 -1.77
N MET A 126 21.69 -6.74 -1.31
CA MET A 126 22.44 -5.71 -2.05
C MET A 126 21.92 -5.48 -3.47
N LYS A 127 20.59 -5.35 -3.62
CA LYS A 127 19.92 -5.11 -4.90
C LYS A 127 18.48 -4.65 -4.72
N PHE A 128 17.99 -3.90 -5.68
CA PHE A 128 16.59 -3.53 -5.81
C PHE A 128 15.67 -4.76 -6.02
N PRO A 129 14.36 -4.66 -5.70
CA PRO A 129 13.38 -5.64 -6.13
C PRO A 129 13.16 -5.53 -7.63
N GLN A 130 12.64 -6.60 -8.24
CA GLN A 130 12.35 -6.60 -9.68
C GLN A 130 10.88 -6.91 -9.96
N VAL A 131 10.39 -6.41 -11.09
CA VAL A 131 9.08 -6.79 -11.63
C VAL A 131 9.08 -8.29 -11.91
N SER A 132 8.25 -9.01 -11.15
CA SER A 132 8.06 -10.45 -11.24
C SER A 132 6.79 -10.86 -10.52
N ALA A 133 6.18 -11.97 -10.92
CA ALA A 133 5.15 -12.66 -10.15
C ALA A 133 5.72 -13.34 -8.90
N ASP A 134 7.01 -13.70 -8.90
CA ASP A 134 7.68 -14.26 -7.73
C ASP A 134 7.90 -13.18 -6.67
N LEU A 135 7.20 -13.33 -5.55
CA LEU A 135 7.28 -12.44 -4.39
C LEU A 135 8.67 -12.41 -3.74
N LYS A 136 9.51 -13.44 -3.91
CA LYS A 136 10.90 -13.42 -3.43
C LYS A 136 11.77 -12.48 -4.26
N VAL A 137 11.44 -12.30 -5.55
CA VAL A 137 12.09 -11.36 -6.46
C VAL A 137 11.49 -9.96 -6.28
N ARG A 138 10.16 -9.89 -6.15
CA ARG A 138 9.42 -8.68 -5.78
C ARG A 138 9.31 -8.53 -4.26
N TRP A 139 10.48 -8.55 -3.63
CA TRP A 139 10.62 -8.66 -2.17
C TRP A 139 10.03 -7.46 -1.41
N CYS A 140 9.89 -6.30 -2.06
CA CYS A 140 9.22 -5.14 -1.46
C CYS A 140 7.73 -5.39 -1.20
N SER A 141 7.04 -6.17 -2.04
CA SER A 141 5.65 -6.57 -1.76
C SER A 141 5.60 -7.63 -0.67
N ALA A 142 6.49 -8.62 -0.74
CA ALA A 142 6.48 -9.74 0.20
C ALA A 142 6.81 -9.28 1.63
N TYR A 143 8.00 -8.71 1.82
CA TYR A 143 8.56 -8.51 3.16
C TYR A 143 8.25 -7.15 3.78
N LEU A 144 7.87 -6.15 2.98
CA LEU A 144 7.54 -4.80 3.47
C LEU A 144 6.04 -4.52 3.53
N LYS A 145 5.20 -5.39 2.94
CA LYS A 145 3.73 -5.21 2.94
C LYS A 145 3.02 -6.45 3.46
N ILE A 146 3.07 -7.54 2.70
CA ILE A 146 2.23 -8.72 2.98
C ILE A 146 2.65 -9.40 4.29
N ASP A 147 3.95 -9.63 4.50
CA ASP A 147 4.45 -10.28 5.71
C ASP A 147 4.39 -9.37 6.92
N VAL A 148 4.48 -8.04 6.73
CA VAL A 148 4.32 -7.05 7.80
C VAL A 148 2.90 -7.11 8.36
N GLY A 149 1.88 -7.02 7.49
CA GLY A 149 0.48 -7.16 7.91
C GLY A 149 0.19 -8.51 8.56
N ALA A 150 0.64 -9.61 7.95
CA ALA A 150 0.46 -10.93 8.54
C ALA A 150 1.18 -11.08 9.89
N CYS A 151 2.35 -10.45 10.08
CA CYS A 151 3.05 -10.46 11.37
C CYS A 151 2.24 -9.74 12.45
N GLY A 152 1.68 -8.57 12.13
CA GLY A 152 0.84 -7.82 13.05
C GLY A 152 -0.37 -8.64 13.52
N ILE A 153 -1.05 -9.34 12.60
CA ILE A 153 -2.21 -10.18 12.93
C ILE A 153 -1.80 -11.40 13.77
N ARG A 154 -0.67 -12.04 13.46
CA ARG A 154 -0.25 -13.26 14.18
C ARG A 154 0.20 -13.00 15.62
N ASN A 155 0.70 -11.80 15.92
CA ASN A 155 1.36 -11.48 17.18
C ASN A 155 0.56 -10.51 18.06
N GLN A 156 -0.75 -10.44 17.88
CA GLN A 156 -1.65 -9.72 18.78
C GLN A 156 -2.71 -10.67 19.33
N GLU A 157 -2.77 -10.79 20.65
CA GLU A 157 -3.70 -11.71 21.32
C GLU A 157 -5.17 -11.31 21.09
N ARG A 158 -5.43 -10.02 20.82
CA ARG A 158 -6.76 -9.48 20.53
C ARG A 158 -7.47 -10.14 19.35
N PHE A 159 -6.74 -10.82 18.47
CA PHE A 159 -7.33 -11.54 17.34
C PHE A 159 -7.67 -13.00 17.64
N ARG A 160 -7.32 -13.53 18.82
CA ARG A 160 -7.70 -14.90 19.20
C ARG A 160 -9.21 -14.97 19.42
N GLY A 161 -9.85 -15.98 18.83
CA GLY A 161 -11.30 -16.20 18.90
C GLY A 161 -12.15 -15.26 18.04
N LEU A 162 -11.54 -14.26 17.37
CA LEU A 162 -12.26 -13.35 16.47
C LEU A 162 -12.27 -13.86 15.03
N LYS A 163 -13.32 -13.46 14.30
CA LYS A 163 -13.41 -13.51 12.84
C LYS A 163 -12.92 -12.18 12.28
N VAL A 164 -11.78 -12.21 11.62
CA VAL A 164 -11.15 -11.03 11.01
C VAL A 164 -11.21 -11.16 9.49
N CYS A 165 -11.54 -10.07 8.82
CA CYS A 165 -11.41 -9.94 7.37
C CYS A 165 -10.33 -8.93 7.04
N THR A 166 -9.25 -9.38 6.41
CA THR A 166 -8.28 -8.48 5.79
C THR A 166 -8.77 -8.09 4.41
N ILE A 167 -8.61 -6.82 4.04
CA ILE A 167 -9.13 -6.26 2.79
C ILE A 167 -7.99 -5.64 2.00
N SER A 168 -7.91 -5.98 0.70
CA SER A 168 -7.01 -5.33 -0.26
C SER A 168 -7.77 -4.82 -1.48
N GLY A 169 -7.37 -3.64 -1.97
CA GLY A 169 -7.94 -2.99 -3.15
C GLY A 169 -7.40 -3.51 -4.48
N GLU A 170 -7.06 -4.79 -4.59
CA GLU A 170 -6.54 -5.36 -5.84
C GLU A 170 -7.68 -5.56 -6.84
N ARG A 171 -7.61 -4.91 -8.00
CA ARG A 171 -8.63 -5.03 -9.07
C ARG A 171 -8.16 -5.93 -10.20
N GLY A 172 -9.09 -6.66 -10.79
CA GLY A 172 -8.86 -7.53 -11.94
C GLY A 172 -8.51 -6.75 -13.21
N GLU A 173 -9.02 -5.53 -13.36
CA GLU A 173 -8.73 -4.65 -14.52
C GLU A 173 -7.25 -4.21 -14.56
N GLU A 174 -6.55 -4.20 -13.42
CA GLU A 174 -5.15 -3.74 -13.39
C GLU A 174 -4.18 -4.68 -14.10
N SER A 175 -4.51 -5.97 -14.26
CA SER A 175 -3.69 -6.96 -14.96
C SER A 175 -4.37 -8.31 -15.15
N LYS A 176 -3.91 -9.09 -16.13
CA LYS A 176 -4.35 -10.48 -16.30
C LYS A 176 -4.03 -11.34 -15.06
N ALA A 177 -2.88 -11.14 -14.40
CA ALA A 177 -2.58 -11.88 -13.18
C ALA A 177 -3.60 -11.62 -12.05
N ARG A 178 -4.05 -10.38 -11.87
CA ARG A 178 -5.03 -10.01 -10.84
C ARG A 178 -6.45 -10.46 -11.16
N SER A 179 -6.82 -10.62 -12.44
CA SER A 179 -8.16 -11.11 -12.80
C SER A 179 -8.42 -12.52 -12.26
N GLU A 180 -7.36 -13.32 -12.10
CA GLU A 180 -7.40 -14.71 -11.62
C GLU A 180 -7.36 -14.83 -10.08
N TYR A 181 -7.18 -13.74 -9.32
CA TYR A 181 -7.16 -13.80 -7.86
C TYR A 181 -8.53 -14.24 -7.32
N ALA A 182 -8.55 -15.02 -6.23
CA ALA A 182 -9.80 -15.27 -5.54
C ALA A 182 -10.35 -13.95 -4.97
N GLU A 183 -11.67 -13.76 -5.08
CA GLU A 183 -12.32 -12.61 -4.43
C GLU A 183 -12.26 -12.75 -2.91
N LEU A 184 -12.46 -13.96 -2.39
CA LEU A 184 -12.38 -14.31 -0.99
C LEU A 184 -11.57 -15.61 -0.82
N GLU A 185 -10.61 -15.61 0.10
CA GLU A 185 -9.78 -16.76 0.43
C GLU A 185 -9.29 -16.70 1.89
N PRO A 186 -8.91 -17.81 2.53
CA PRO A 186 -8.23 -17.76 3.83
C PRO A 186 -6.95 -16.93 3.75
N ASP A 187 -6.73 -16.03 4.71
CA ASP A 187 -5.49 -15.26 4.76
C ASP A 187 -4.33 -16.13 5.28
N ARG A 188 -3.08 -15.76 4.94
CA ARG A 188 -1.88 -16.42 5.44
C ARG A 188 -1.68 -16.32 6.96
N ALA A 189 -2.39 -15.40 7.63
CA ALA A 189 -2.41 -15.29 9.08
C ALA A 189 -3.48 -16.18 9.73
N ASP A 190 -4.31 -16.90 8.96
CA ASP A 190 -5.33 -17.81 9.48
C ASP A 190 -4.73 -18.92 10.34
N LEU A 191 -5.43 -19.22 11.43
CA LEU A 191 -5.16 -20.34 12.31
C LEU A 191 -6.50 -20.90 12.83
N ARG A 192 -7.52 -21.01 11.97
CA ARG A 192 -8.87 -21.44 12.40
C ARG A 192 -8.90 -22.88 12.93
N ASN A 193 -7.91 -23.68 12.52
CA ASN A 193 -7.74 -25.08 12.95
C ASN A 193 -6.66 -25.25 14.03
N GLY A 194 -6.26 -24.16 14.72
CA GLY A 194 -5.30 -24.22 15.82
C GLY A 194 -5.82 -25.03 17.01
N LYS A 195 -4.90 -25.74 17.68
CA LYS A 195 -5.23 -26.61 18.84
C LYS A 195 -5.29 -25.86 20.17
N GLU A 196 -4.39 -24.90 20.38
CA GLU A 196 -4.27 -24.13 21.62
C GLU A 196 -5.25 -22.94 21.63
N PHE A 197 -5.33 -22.24 20.50
CA PHE A 197 -6.31 -21.20 20.25
C PHE A 197 -6.63 -21.16 18.76
N GLN A 198 -7.74 -20.50 18.43
CA GLN A 198 -8.17 -20.30 17.05
C GLN A 198 -8.06 -18.82 16.68
N ARG A 199 -7.72 -18.55 15.43
CA ARG A 199 -7.77 -17.20 14.84
C ARG A 199 -8.31 -17.34 13.42
N PHE A 200 -9.51 -16.83 13.18
CA PHE A 200 -10.14 -16.92 11.87
C PHE A 200 -9.80 -15.66 11.08
N VAL A 201 -9.09 -15.82 9.97
CA VAL A 201 -8.71 -14.69 9.11
C VAL A 201 -9.00 -15.03 7.66
N ASP A 202 -9.87 -14.26 7.03
CA ASP A 202 -10.07 -14.28 5.59
C ASP A 202 -9.43 -13.04 4.94
N ARG A 203 -9.21 -13.15 3.64
CA ARG A 203 -8.77 -12.07 2.75
C ARG A 203 -9.84 -11.83 1.71
N TRP A 204 -10.34 -10.62 1.65
CA TRP A 204 -11.38 -10.19 0.71
C TRP A 204 -10.89 -9.05 -0.20
N ARG A 205 -11.26 -9.12 -1.47
CA ARG A 205 -10.98 -8.12 -2.51
C ARG A 205 -12.29 -7.55 -3.03
N PRO A 206 -12.93 -6.64 -2.29
CA PRO A 206 -14.32 -6.26 -2.54
C PRO A 206 -14.50 -5.50 -3.86
N VAL A 207 -13.45 -4.83 -4.33
CA VAL A 207 -13.44 -4.07 -5.58
C VAL A 207 -12.80 -4.85 -6.74
N LYS A 208 -12.57 -6.16 -6.59
CA LYS A 208 -11.88 -6.99 -7.60
C LYS A 208 -12.50 -6.82 -9.00
N ASN A 209 -13.82 -6.84 -9.07
CA ASN A 209 -14.57 -6.79 -10.33
C ASN A 209 -15.04 -5.37 -10.68
N TRP A 210 -14.58 -4.35 -9.96
CA TRP A 210 -14.91 -2.96 -10.27
C TRP A 210 -14.05 -2.41 -11.40
N THR A 211 -14.64 -1.57 -12.23
CA THR A 211 -13.92 -0.73 -13.19
C THR A 211 -13.23 0.44 -12.47
N GLU A 212 -12.22 1.05 -13.11
CA GLU A 212 -11.62 2.28 -12.59
C GLU A 212 -12.65 3.41 -12.46
N GLN A 213 -13.60 3.48 -13.39
CA GLN A 213 -14.72 4.41 -13.35
C GLN A 213 -15.53 4.27 -12.05
N GLN A 214 -15.89 3.05 -11.64
CA GLN A 214 -16.64 2.83 -10.39
C GLN A 214 -15.85 3.25 -9.15
N VAL A 215 -14.52 3.09 -9.17
CA VAL A 215 -13.63 3.56 -8.10
C VAL A 215 -13.66 5.09 -8.00
N TRP A 216 -13.56 5.81 -9.13
CA TRP A 216 -13.65 7.27 -9.11
C TRP A 216 -15.04 7.77 -8.73
N GLU A 217 -16.10 7.10 -9.18
CA GLU A 217 -17.49 7.46 -8.85
C GLU A 217 -17.78 7.39 -7.35
N ILE A 218 -17.32 6.36 -6.63
CA ILE A 218 -17.52 6.32 -5.17
C ILE A 218 -16.70 7.40 -4.45
N ILE A 219 -15.48 7.68 -4.93
CA ILE A 219 -14.63 8.73 -4.36
C ILE A 219 -15.27 10.10 -4.56
N GLU A 220 -15.83 10.37 -5.75
CA GLU A 220 -16.56 11.59 -6.07
C GLU A 220 -17.83 11.74 -5.24
N ARG A 221 -18.64 10.68 -5.10
CA ARG A 221 -19.86 10.71 -4.26
C ARG A 221 -19.58 11.13 -2.81
N HIS A 222 -18.44 10.72 -2.27
CA HIS A 222 -18.01 11.07 -0.91
C HIS A 222 -17.12 12.33 -0.86
N LYS A 223 -16.92 13.00 -2.00
CA LYS A 223 -16.06 14.18 -2.16
C LYS A 223 -14.69 14.01 -1.51
N VAL A 224 -14.09 12.81 -1.64
CA VAL A 224 -12.78 12.53 -1.05
C VAL A 224 -11.68 13.17 -1.89
N ARG A 225 -10.90 14.06 -1.28
CA ARG A 225 -9.61 14.52 -1.79
C ARG A 225 -8.62 13.36 -1.73
N VAL A 226 -8.25 12.87 -2.91
CA VAL A 226 -7.35 11.72 -3.02
C VAL A 226 -5.89 12.09 -2.77
N HIS A 227 -5.03 11.08 -2.68
CA HIS A 227 -3.61 11.27 -2.47
C HIS A 227 -2.98 12.22 -3.52
N PRO A 228 -2.08 13.13 -3.13
CA PRO A 228 -1.47 14.13 -4.02
C PRO A 228 -0.88 13.59 -5.33
N CYS A 229 -0.36 12.35 -5.32
CA CYS A 229 0.20 11.71 -6.50
C CYS A 229 -0.79 11.67 -7.69
N TYR A 230 -2.09 11.54 -7.43
CA TYR A 230 -3.09 11.52 -8.49
C TYR A 230 -3.22 12.89 -9.18
N TYR A 231 -3.15 13.98 -8.42
CA TYR A 231 -3.15 15.33 -8.98
C TYR A 231 -1.84 15.66 -9.72
N LEU A 232 -0.72 15.09 -9.26
CA LEU A 232 0.58 15.14 -9.96
C LEU A 232 0.60 14.35 -11.29
N GLY A 233 -0.45 13.59 -11.61
CA GLY A 233 -0.57 12.84 -12.88
C GLY A 233 -0.34 11.34 -12.76
N PHE A 234 -0.02 10.81 -11.57
CA PHE A 234 0.21 9.38 -11.38
C PHE A 234 -1.11 8.62 -11.29
N SER A 235 -1.28 7.60 -12.13
CA SER A 235 -2.48 6.74 -12.15
C SER A 235 -2.61 5.78 -10.96
N ARG A 236 -1.52 5.60 -10.20
CA ARG A 236 -1.49 4.77 -9.00
C ARG A 236 -0.65 5.42 -7.91
N CYS A 237 -1.17 5.36 -6.68
CA CYS A 237 -0.41 5.64 -5.46
C CYS A 237 0.48 4.44 -5.09
N SER A 238 1.45 4.14 -5.95
CA SER A 238 2.58 3.27 -5.63
C SER A 238 3.68 4.09 -4.94
N CYS A 239 4.83 3.48 -4.66
CA CYS A 239 6.04 4.21 -4.27
C CYS A 239 6.40 5.27 -5.33
N MET A 240 7.01 6.38 -4.93
CA MET A 240 7.52 7.43 -5.82
C MET A 240 8.50 6.84 -6.87
N PHE A 241 9.48 6.06 -6.43
CA PHE A 241 10.44 5.36 -7.31
C PHE A 241 10.06 3.88 -7.52
N CYS A 242 8.80 3.60 -7.85
CA CYS A 242 8.32 2.22 -7.93
C CYS A 242 9.03 1.40 -9.01
N ILE A 243 9.34 0.13 -8.71
CA ILE A 243 9.89 -0.82 -9.69
C ILE A 243 8.96 -1.04 -10.90
N PHE A 244 7.68 -0.69 -10.80
CA PHE A 244 6.73 -0.76 -11.92
C PHE A 244 6.75 0.50 -12.79
N GLY A 245 7.33 1.61 -12.33
CA GLY A 245 7.19 2.90 -12.98
C GLY A 245 7.77 2.97 -14.39
N ASN A 246 7.06 3.58 -15.32
CA ASN A 246 7.56 3.78 -16.69
C ASN A 246 8.52 4.99 -16.77
N ALA A 247 8.92 5.37 -17.99
CA ALA A 247 9.83 6.48 -18.20
C ALA A 247 9.27 7.81 -17.68
N ASP A 248 8.02 8.14 -17.98
CA ASP A 248 7.37 9.39 -17.56
C ASP A 248 7.19 9.46 -16.04
N GLN A 249 6.89 8.34 -15.38
CA GLN A 249 6.80 8.26 -13.92
C GLN A 249 8.16 8.46 -13.25
N PHE A 250 9.23 7.88 -13.78
CA PHE A 250 10.58 8.14 -13.27
C PHE A 250 11.02 9.57 -13.54
N ALA A 251 10.75 10.13 -14.72
CA ALA A 251 11.05 11.52 -15.03
C ALA A 251 10.30 12.49 -14.12
N SER A 252 9.02 12.24 -13.88
CA SER A 252 8.19 12.99 -12.93
C SER A 252 8.70 12.88 -11.50
N ALA A 253 9.02 11.67 -11.04
CA ALA A 253 9.54 11.44 -9.69
C ALA A 253 10.90 12.12 -9.45
N ILE A 254 11.80 12.07 -10.43
CA ILE A 254 13.12 12.74 -10.37
C ILE A 254 12.96 14.26 -10.44
N PHE A 255 12.01 14.76 -11.24
CA PHE A 255 11.71 16.19 -11.27
C PHE A 255 11.19 16.71 -9.91
N ILE A 256 10.35 15.92 -9.23
CA ILE A 256 9.80 16.25 -7.90
C ILE A 256 10.85 16.09 -6.79
N ASN A 257 11.65 15.02 -6.84
CA ASN A 257 12.64 14.67 -5.84
C ASN A 257 14.00 14.30 -6.50
N PRO A 258 14.78 15.30 -6.94
CA PRO A 258 16.06 15.05 -7.60
C PRO A 258 17.05 14.29 -6.71
N GLU A 259 17.09 14.61 -5.41
CA GLU A 259 17.99 13.95 -4.45
C GLU A 259 17.67 12.45 -4.31
N GLY A 260 16.37 12.11 -4.20
CA GLY A 260 15.94 10.72 -4.20
C GLY A 260 16.31 9.98 -5.49
N GLY A 261 16.18 10.66 -6.63
CA GLY A 261 16.61 10.16 -7.93
C GLY A 261 18.10 9.81 -7.97
N GLU A 262 18.95 10.72 -7.51
CA GLU A 262 20.41 10.51 -7.43
C GLU A 262 20.76 9.35 -6.47
N LYS A 263 20.06 9.21 -5.34
CA LYS A 263 20.24 8.05 -4.45
C LYS A 263 19.92 6.74 -5.14
N VAL A 264 18.82 6.66 -5.87
CA VAL A 264 18.45 5.45 -6.63
C VAL A 264 19.53 5.12 -7.66
N MET A 265 19.98 6.11 -8.45
CA MET A 265 21.04 5.92 -9.45
C MET A 265 22.37 5.49 -8.82
N GLY A 266 22.77 6.12 -7.71
CA GLY A 266 23.97 5.76 -6.97
C GLY A 266 23.94 4.33 -6.45
N TYR A 267 22.77 3.83 -6.01
CA TYR A 267 22.63 2.44 -5.63
C TYR A 267 22.73 1.48 -6.83
N GLU A 268 22.18 1.83 -8.01
CA GLU A 268 22.39 1.01 -9.22
C GLU A 268 23.88 0.87 -9.56
N GLU A 269 24.62 1.98 -9.49
CA GLU A 269 26.07 2.01 -9.70
C GLU A 269 26.80 1.14 -8.65
N SER A 270 26.45 1.25 -7.38
CA SER A 270 27.06 0.48 -6.29
C SER A 270 26.79 -1.03 -6.36
N PHE A 271 25.59 -1.42 -6.81
CA PHE A 271 25.20 -2.82 -6.91
C PHE A 271 25.67 -3.48 -8.20
N GLY A 272 26.03 -2.69 -9.22
CA GLY A 272 26.30 -3.17 -10.58
C GLY A 272 25.08 -3.74 -11.29
N VAL A 273 23.87 -3.50 -10.75
CA VAL A 273 22.58 -3.95 -11.29
C VAL A 273 21.52 -2.87 -11.09
N THR A 274 20.56 -2.83 -11.99
CA THR A 274 19.55 -1.77 -12.08
C THR A 274 18.22 -2.14 -11.44
N ILE A 275 17.41 -1.15 -11.05
CA ILE A 275 16.02 -1.35 -10.59
C ILE A 275 15.12 -1.87 -11.72
N LYS A 276 15.48 -1.58 -12.98
CA LYS A 276 14.84 -2.11 -14.19
C LYS A 276 15.78 -3.05 -14.95
N ARG A 277 15.36 -4.29 -15.18
CA ARG A 277 16.18 -5.35 -15.82
C ARG A 277 16.99 -4.98 -17.07
N LYS A 278 16.55 -3.99 -17.87
CA LYS A 278 17.12 -3.70 -19.20
C LYS A 278 17.64 -2.28 -19.36
N ILE A 279 17.49 -1.42 -18.36
CA ILE A 279 17.82 0.01 -18.48
C ILE A 279 18.14 0.59 -17.11
N SER A 280 19.11 1.50 -17.03
CA SER A 280 19.38 2.27 -15.80
C SER A 280 18.29 3.30 -15.56
N VAL A 281 18.10 3.75 -14.33
CA VAL A 281 17.22 4.90 -14.04
C VAL A 281 17.71 6.15 -14.75
N ARG A 282 19.04 6.34 -14.85
CA ARG A 282 19.65 7.45 -15.56
C ARG A 282 19.23 7.52 -17.03
N ASP A 283 19.21 6.37 -17.72
CA ASP A 283 18.82 6.31 -19.13
C ASP A 283 17.30 6.27 -19.31
N LEU A 284 16.57 5.61 -18.40
CA LEU A 284 15.11 5.60 -18.40
C LEU A 284 14.54 7.02 -18.24
N ASN A 285 15.13 7.83 -17.37
CA ASN A 285 14.76 9.22 -17.15
C ASN A 285 14.83 10.06 -18.44
N LYS A 286 15.85 9.83 -19.28
CA LYS A 286 16.01 10.54 -20.57
C LYS A 286 14.94 10.20 -21.59
N LEU A 287 14.27 9.05 -21.44
CA LEU A 287 13.18 8.63 -22.31
C LEU A 287 11.81 9.16 -21.86
N GLY A 288 11.72 9.71 -20.65
CA GLY A 288 10.48 10.16 -20.05
C GLY A 288 10.28 11.67 -20.11
N THR A 289 9.03 12.09 -19.98
CA THR A 289 8.65 13.50 -19.83
C THR A 289 7.91 13.67 -18.50
N PRO A 290 8.33 14.63 -17.64
CA PRO A 290 7.59 14.94 -16.43
C PRO A 290 6.14 15.33 -16.74
N TYR A 291 5.19 14.85 -15.92
CA TYR A 291 3.78 15.12 -16.14
C TYR A 291 3.46 16.63 -16.09
N PRO A 292 2.65 17.15 -17.02
CA PRO A 292 2.37 18.58 -17.11
C PRO A 292 1.52 19.12 -15.96
N SER A 293 0.86 18.25 -15.19
CA SER A 293 0.06 18.63 -14.02
C SER A 293 0.90 18.86 -12.76
N ILE A 294 2.22 18.64 -12.81
CA ILE A 294 3.12 18.90 -11.68
C ILE A 294 3.24 20.42 -11.47
N THR A 295 2.86 20.88 -10.29
CA THR A 295 3.03 22.27 -9.85
C THR A 295 3.93 22.35 -8.62
N ALA A 296 4.46 23.53 -8.32
CA ALA A 296 5.24 23.76 -7.10
C ALA A 296 4.43 23.45 -5.83
N GLU A 297 3.15 23.79 -5.82
CA GLU A 297 2.24 23.53 -4.70
C GLU A 297 2.00 22.03 -4.50
N LEU A 298 1.65 21.28 -5.56
CA LEU A 298 1.46 19.83 -5.47
C LEU A 298 2.75 19.11 -5.08
N THR A 299 3.89 19.61 -5.57
CA THR A 299 5.22 19.11 -5.19
C THR A 299 5.45 19.30 -3.69
N ALA A 300 5.23 20.51 -3.16
CA ALA A 300 5.38 20.81 -1.74
C ALA A 300 4.48 19.94 -0.86
N ILE A 301 3.21 19.75 -1.24
CA ILE A 301 2.27 18.88 -0.53
C ILE A 301 2.77 17.42 -0.56
N SER A 302 3.17 16.91 -1.73
CA SER A 302 3.59 15.51 -1.88
C SER A 302 4.88 15.15 -1.13
N MET A 303 5.72 16.16 -0.92
CA MET A 303 7.03 16.06 -0.24
C MET A 303 6.97 16.47 1.24
N SER A 304 5.82 16.89 1.76
CA SER A 304 5.65 17.24 3.17
C SER A 304 5.51 16.00 4.05
N SER A 305 6.06 16.05 5.27
CA SER A 305 5.81 15.04 6.30
C SER A 305 4.51 15.28 7.07
N THR A 306 3.85 16.42 6.85
CA THR A 306 2.51 16.74 7.36
C THR A 306 1.51 16.78 6.20
N TYR A 307 0.22 16.63 6.52
CA TYR A 307 -0.84 16.76 5.55
C TYR A 307 -2.00 17.53 6.16
N ASP A 308 -2.11 18.81 5.79
CA ASP A 308 -3.01 19.77 6.44
C ASP A 308 -4.26 20.10 5.59
N LEU A 309 -4.39 19.47 4.41
CA LEU A 309 -5.58 19.63 3.58
C LEU A 309 -6.72 18.76 4.10
N GLN A 310 -7.94 19.29 4.03
CA GLN A 310 -9.14 18.51 4.36
C GLN A 310 -9.33 17.36 3.38
N ILE A 311 -9.58 16.16 3.94
CA ILE A 311 -9.79 14.93 3.18
C ILE A 311 -11.17 14.90 2.55
N ILE A 312 -12.21 15.29 3.27
CA ILE A 312 -13.56 15.44 2.71
C ILE A 312 -13.67 16.89 2.29
N MET A 313 -13.84 17.15 0.99
CA MET A 313 -13.94 18.51 0.47
C MET A 313 -15.20 19.20 1.00
N ASN A 314 -15.14 20.51 1.19
CA ASN A 314 -16.30 21.29 1.62
C ASN A 314 -17.40 21.30 0.54
N ASP A 315 -18.61 21.72 0.93
CA ASP A 315 -19.74 21.69 0.02
C ASP A 315 -19.65 22.67 -1.16
N ASP A 316 -18.94 23.78 -0.95
CA ASP A 316 -18.62 24.79 -1.95
C ASP A 316 -17.45 24.41 -2.86
N GLU A 317 -16.69 23.37 -2.51
CA GLU A 317 -15.63 22.83 -3.35
C GLU A 317 -16.20 21.87 -4.40
N LYS A 318 -15.83 22.10 -5.66
CA LYS A 318 -16.12 21.16 -6.74
C LYS A 318 -15.09 20.04 -6.72
N TRP A 319 -15.54 18.80 -6.56
CA TRP A 319 -14.69 17.65 -6.78
C TRP A 319 -14.33 17.55 -8.27
N ILE A 320 -13.04 17.41 -8.57
CA ILE A 320 -12.51 17.32 -9.93
C ILE A 320 -11.71 16.03 -10.03
N LEU A 321 -12.00 15.26 -11.08
CA LEU A 321 -11.25 14.06 -11.43
C LEU A 321 -9.76 14.40 -11.58
N PRO A 322 -8.85 13.75 -10.81
CA PRO A 322 -7.45 14.13 -10.80
C PRO A 322 -6.75 13.78 -12.12
N ALA A 323 -5.69 14.49 -12.46
CA ALA A 323 -4.97 14.34 -13.73
C ALA A 323 -4.45 12.92 -14.01
N GLY A 324 -4.16 12.13 -12.97
CA GLY A 324 -3.74 10.74 -13.10
C GLY A 324 -4.86 9.73 -13.31
N ALA A 325 -6.14 10.12 -13.18
CA ALA A 325 -7.25 9.21 -13.44
C ALA A 325 -7.23 8.70 -14.88
N PHE A 326 -7.45 7.39 -15.06
CA PHE A 326 -7.34 6.73 -16.36
C PHE A 326 -5.97 6.90 -17.06
N GLY A 327 -4.94 7.27 -16.29
CA GLY A 327 -3.57 7.37 -16.77
C GLY A 327 -2.92 6.00 -17.00
N GLU A 328 -1.60 6.00 -17.20
CA GLU A 328 -0.87 4.81 -17.64
C GLU A 328 -0.88 3.69 -16.58
N GLY A 329 -1.43 2.52 -16.91
CA GLY A 329 -1.51 1.36 -16.03
C GLY A 329 -0.17 0.65 -15.86
N CYS A 330 0.75 1.18 -15.06
CA CYS A 330 2.02 0.53 -14.74
C CYS A 330 1.89 -0.41 -13.54
N GLY A 331 1.39 -1.63 -13.78
CA GLY A 331 1.19 -2.66 -12.75
C GLY A 331 1.88 -3.99 -13.05
N PRO A 332 1.88 -4.94 -12.09
CA PRO A 332 2.34 -6.30 -12.35
C PRO A 332 1.46 -6.94 -13.42
N SER A 333 2.03 -7.24 -14.59
CA SER A 333 1.40 -8.02 -15.67
C SER A 333 1.29 -9.50 -15.32
#